data_AF-A0A401SGD7-F1
#
_entry.id   AF-A0A401SGD7-F1
#
_cell.length_a   1.000
_cell.length_b   1.000
_cell.length_c   1.000
_cell.angle_alpha   90.00
_cell.angle_beta   90.00
_cell.angle_gamma   90.00
#
_symmetry.space_group_name_H-M   'P 1'
#
loop_
_entity.id
_entity.type
_entity.pdbx_description
1 polymer ?
#
loop_
_entity_poly.entity_id
_entity_poly.type
_entity_poly.pdbx_seq_one_letter_code
_entity_poly.pdbx_strand_id
1 'polypeptide(L)'
;MNSRQRKDDNLHITLLGGRLHHGFKGREGCQFLKEMLNFYLRDVIPAAKTHQQVINNNISKIGNILSELKENVQNCHKFFNCDLCNCRPSPYIEKIYKLYETLQDKGVYKAIGELNIFFDWLQKYITMKMN
;
A
#
# COMPACT_ATOMS: atom_id res chain seq x y z
N MET A 1 9.24 17.72 -10.19
CA MET A 1 9.25 16.31 -10.69
C MET A 1 10.20 15.51 -9.80
N ASN A 2 9.68 14.53 -9.06
CA ASN A 2 10.45 13.84 -8.01
C ASN A 2 11.49 12.87 -8.60
N SER A 3 12.67 12.80 -7.97
CA SER A 3 13.82 11.97 -8.38
C SER A 3 13.54 10.46 -8.45
N ARG A 4 12.46 9.98 -7.80
CA ARG A 4 12.06 8.57 -7.83
C ARG A 4 11.21 8.18 -9.02
N GLN A 5 10.38 9.08 -9.54
CA GLN A 5 9.68 8.85 -10.83
C GLN A 5 10.69 8.73 -11.99
N ARG A 6 11.89 9.30 -11.83
CA ARG A 6 13.00 9.14 -12.79
C ARG A 6 13.75 7.81 -12.71
N LYS A 7 13.53 7.00 -11.65
CA LYS A 7 14.09 5.64 -11.53
C LYS A 7 13.04 4.56 -11.83
N ASP A 8 11.78 4.97 -11.99
CA ASP A 8 10.75 4.11 -12.54
C ASP A 8 10.80 4.19 -14.07
N ASP A 9 11.74 3.45 -14.66
CA ASP A 9 11.93 3.42 -16.11
C ASP A 9 10.88 2.54 -16.83
N ASN A 10 10.04 1.82 -16.08
CA ASN A 10 9.07 0.86 -16.60
C ASN A 10 7.67 1.49 -16.68
N LEU A 11 7.50 2.52 -17.51
CA LEU A 11 6.23 3.24 -17.69
C LEU A 11 5.06 2.35 -18.16
N HIS A 12 5.34 1.19 -18.75
CA HIS A 12 4.33 0.26 -19.28
C HIS A 12 3.78 -0.75 -18.26
N ILE A 13 4.41 -0.87 -17.09
CA ILE A 13 3.96 -1.77 -16.02
C ILE A 13 3.30 -0.89 -14.94
N THR A 14 2.20 -1.34 -14.35
CA THR A 14 1.59 -0.68 -13.19
C THR A 14 1.51 -1.72 -12.07
N LEU A 15 2.17 -1.48 -10.94
CA LEU A 15 2.17 -2.42 -9.82
C LEU A 15 0.76 -2.50 -9.22
N LEU A 16 0.17 -1.33 -8.96
CA LEU A 16 -1.17 -1.11 -8.46
C LEU A 16 -2.14 -0.97 -9.64
N GLY A 17 -2.25 -2.03 -10.43
CA GLY A 17 -3.09 -2.07 -11.63
C GLY A 17 -4.58 -1.81 -11.38
N GLY A 18 -5.26 -1.27 -12.38
CA GLY A 18 -6.61 -0.69 -12.27
C GLY A 18 -7.74 -1.62 -11.82
N ARG A 19 -7.58 -2.95 -11.74
CA ARG A 19 -8.60 -3.85 -11.18
C ARG A 19 -8.34 -4.26 -9.73
N LEU A 20 -7.15 -3.96 -9.18
CA LEU A 20 -6.77 -4.38 -7.84
C LEU A 20 -7.48 -3.59 -6.75
N HIS A 21 -7.92 -2.37 -7.04
CA HIS A 21 -8.77 -1.57 -6.15
C HIS A 21 -10.09 -2.27 -5.78
N HIS A 22 -10.53 -3.27 -6.56
CA HIS A 22 -11.68 -4.09 -6.20
C HIS A 22 -11.49 -4.92 -4.93
N GLY A 23 -10.25 -5.11 -4.45
CA GLY A 23 -9.99 -5.72 -3.16
C GLY A 23 -10.59 -4.95 -1.99
N PHE A 24 -10.86 -3.64 -2.14
CA PHE A 24 -11.55 -2.83 -1.13
C PHE A 24 -13.07 -3.00 -1.13
N LYS A 25 -13.64 -3.70 -2.12
CA LYS A 25 -15.09 -3.90 -2.24
C LYS A 25 -15.53 -5.11 -1.40
N GLY A 26 -16.77 -5.06 -0.90
CA GLY A 26 -17.38 -6.18 -0.19
C GLY A 26 -16.90 -6.34 1.26
N ARG A 27 -17.10 -7.54 1.81
CA ARG A 27 -16.86 -7.85 3.22
C ARG A 27 -15.37 -7.93 3.58
N GLU A 28 -14.53 -8.31 2.62
CA GLU A 28 -13.08 -8.50 2.81
C GLU A 28 -12.26 -7.21 2.62
N GLY A 29 -12.91 -6.07 2.34
CA GLY A 29 -12.20 -4.80 2.10
C GLY A 29 -11.31 -4.36 3.26
N CYS A 30 -11.69 -4.70 4.49
CA CYS A 30 -10.91 -4.38 5.70
C CYS A 30 -9.63 -5.23 5.76
N GLN A 31 -9.73 -6.51 5.39
CA GLN A 31 -8.58 -7.40 5.27
C GLN A 31 -7.61 -6.85 4.21
N PHE A 32 -8.11 -6.51 3.01
CA PHE A 32 -7.25 -6.00 1.94
C PHE A 32 -6.56 -4.69 2.33
N LEU A 33 -7.25 -3.79 3.06
CA LEU A 33 -6.64 -2.58 3.62
C LEU A 33 -5.46 -2.94 4.55
N LYS A 34 -5.67 -3.86 5.49
CA LYS A 34 -4.63 -4.29 6.44
C LYS A 34 -3.43 -4.92 5.72
N GLU A 35 -3.69 -5.72 4.70
CA GLU A 35 -2.66 -6.33 3.85
C GLU A 35 -1.85 -5.28 3.08
N MET A 36 -2.52 -4.30 2.45
CA MET A 36 -1.85 -3.20 1.76
C MET A 36 -1.00 -2.35 2.71
N LEU A 37 -1.52 -2.03 3.89
CA LEU A 37 -0.76 -1.30 4.92
C LEU A 37 0.46 -2.11 5.37
N ASN A 38 0.30 -3.43 5.56
CA ASN A 38 1.43 -4.30 5.90
C ASN A 38 2.48 -4.36 4.78
N PHE A 39 2.06 -4.51 3.52
CA PHE A 39 2.95 -4.52 2.36
C PHE A 39 3.82 -3.26 2.32
N TYR A 40 3.20 -2.09 2.47
CA TYR A 40 3.97 -0.83 2.49
C TYR A 40 4.88 -0.73 3.72
N LEU A 41 4.38 -1.01 4.92
CA LEU A 41 5.13 -0.84 6.17
C LEU A 41 6.30 -1.83 6.32
N ARG A 42 6.10 -3.09 5.91
CA ARG A 42 7.07 -4.18 6.14
C ARG A 42 8.03 -4.37 4.97
N ASP A 43 7.57 -4.18 3.74
CA ASP A 43 8.36 -4.54 2.56
C ASP A 43 8.87 -3.30 1.83
N VAL A 44 7.97 -2.35 1.52
CA VAL A 44 8.33 -1.20 0.68
C VAL A 44 9.12 -0.13 1.43
N ILE A 45 8.63 0.32 2.59
CA ILE A 45 9.25 1.42 3.35
C ILE A 45 10.68 1.09 3.80
N PRO A 46 10.97 -0.11 4.35
CA PRO A 46 12.34 -0.49 4.69
C PRO A 46 13.25 -0.55 3.47
N ALA A 47 12.78 -1.15 2.37
CA ALA A 47 13.54 -1.29 1.14
C ALA A 47 13.77 0.06 0.41
N ALA A 48 12.92 1.06 0.64
CA ALA A 48 13.02 2.38 0.02
C ALA A 48 14.03 3.33 0.69
N LYS A 49 14.68 2.92 1.78
CA LYS A 49 15.75 3.69 2.42
C LYS A 49 16.98 3.73 1.52
N THR A 50 17.70 4.84 1.56
CA THR A 50 18.87 5.14 0.73
C THR A 50 20.02 5.66 1.60
N HIS A 51 21.16 6.01 1.01
CA HIS A 51 22.23 6.72 1.73
C HIS A 51 21.91 8.20 2.00
N GLN A 52 20.86 8.76 1.38
CA GLN A 52 20.54 10.19 1.54
C GLN A 52 19.60 10.41 2.73
N GLN A 53 20.09 11.13 3.75
CA GLN A 53 19.34 11.38 4.98
C GLN A 53 18.00 12.08 4.75
N VAL A 54 17.95 13.06 3.85
CA VAL A 54 16.70 13.80 3.52
C VAL A 54 15.64 12.85 2.95
N ILE A 55 16.04 11.95 2.05
CA ILE A 55 15.13 10.94 1.47
C ILE A 55 14.64 9.99 2.56
N ASN A 56 15.52 9.53 3.44
CA ASN A 56 15.17 8.62 4.52
C ASN A 56 14.20 9.26 5.52
N ASN A 57 14.41 10.53 5.88
CA ASN A 57 13.50 11.25 6.76
C ASN A 57 12.07 11.29 6.18
N ASN A 58 11.94 11.54 4.87
CA ASN A 58 10.64 11.54 4.21
C ASN A 58 10.00 10.14 4.17
N ILE A 59 10.80 9.10 3.91
CA ILE A 59 10.32 7.71 3.91
C ILE A 59 9.87 7.28 5.31
N SER A 60 10.61 7.63 6.35
CA SER A 60 10.23 7.36 7.74
C SER A 60 8.94 8.09 8.12
N LYS A 61 8.75 9.34 7.70
CA LYS A 61 7.50 10.08 7.93
C LYS A 61 6.30 9.37 7.30
N ILE A 62 6.44 8.91 6.05
CA ILE A 62 5.39 8.13 5.36
C ILE A 62 5.10 6.85 6.15
N GLY A 63 6.14 6.11 6.56
CA GLY A 63 5.99 4.90 7.37
C GLY A 63 5.24 5.16 8.68
N ASN A 64 5.56 6.23 9.40
CA ASN A 64 4.89 6.58 10.65
C ASN A 64 3.40 6.89 10.44
N ILE A 65 3.06 7.68 9.42
CA ILE A 65 1.67 8.01 9.08
C ILE A 65 0.88 6.74 8.74
N LEU A 66 1.47 5.83 7.95
CA LEU A 66 0.83 4.56 7.60
C LEU A 66 0.66 3.65 8.83
N SER A 67 1.60 3.68 9.77
CA SER A 67 1.52 2.91 11.01
C SER A 67 0.39 3.41 11.90
N GLU A 68 0.29 4.72 12.09
CA GLU A 68 -0.78 5.36 12.85
C GLU A 68 -2.15 5.08 12.21
N LEU A 69 -2.25 5.20 10.88
CA LEU A 69 -3.47 4.84 10.16
C LEU A 69 -3.85 3.37 10.39
N LYS A 70 -2.88 2.46 10.36
CA LYS A 70 -3.13 1.03 10.60
C LYS A 70 -3.67 0.81 12.01
N GLU A 71 -3.09 1.43 13.02
CA GLU A 71 -3.60 1.35 14.39
C GLU A 71 -5.03 1.89 14.50
N ASN A 72 -5.32 3.03 13.87
CA ASN A 72 -6.66 3.62 13.85
C ASN A 72 -7.70 2.70 13.18
N VAL A 73 -7.35 2.10 12.03
CA VAL A 73 -8.23 1.13 11.34
C VAL A 73 -8.46 -0.10 12.20
N GLN A 74 -7.42 -0.60 12.87
CA GLN A 74 -7.54 -1.79 13.73
C GLN A 74 -8.35 -1.51 14.99
N ASN A 75 -8.24 -0.33 15.60
CA ASN A 75 -8.94 -0.02 16.85
C ASN A 75 -10.38 0.47 16.62
N CYS A 76 -10.75 0.86 15.40
CA CYS A 76 -12.05 1.44 15.10
C CYS A 76 -13.05 0.41 14.53
N HIS A 77 -13.42 -0.58 15.36
CA HIS A 77 -14.27 -1.71 14.96
C HIS A 77 -15.65 -1.30 14.44
N LYS A 78 -16.17 -0.14 14.88
CA LYS A 78 -17.47 0.40 14.42
C LYS A 78 -17.51 0.61 12.91
N PHE A 79 -16.43 1.13 12.32
CA PHE A 79 -16.34 1.43 10.89
C PHE A 79 -15.55 0.36 10.12
N PHE A 80 -14.60 -0.28 10.80
CA PHE A 80 -13.68 -1.25 10.24
C PHE A 80 -13.79 -2.57 11.00
N ASN A 81 -14.81 -3.37 10.65
CA ASN A 81 -14.94 -4.73 11.19
C ASN A 81 -13.94 -5.68 10.51
N CYS A 82 -12.66 -5.52 10.84
CA CYS A 82 -11.54 -6.30 10.33
C CYS A 82 -11.43 -7.69 10.97
N ASP A 83 -12.29 -8.00 11.95
CA ASP A 83 -12.32 -9.29 12.65
C ASP A 83 -12.82 -10.42 11.75
N LEU A 84 -13.65 -10.07 10.75
CA LEU A 84 -13.98 -10.93 9.62
C LEU A 84 -12.81 -10.95 8.62
N CYS A 85 -11.69 -11.54 9.02
CA CYS A 85 -10.59 -11.81 8.10
C CYS A 85 -10.64 -13.27 7.62
N ASN A 86 -10.36 -13.47 6.33
CA ASN A 86 -10.02 -14.78 5.82
C ASN A 86 -8.59 -15.12 6.30
N CYS A 87 -8.36 -16.34 6.78
CA CYS A 87 -7.00 -16.79 7.12
C CYS A 87 -6.07 -16.85 5.90
N ARG A 88 -6.62 -16.76 4.68
CA ARG A 88 -5.88 -16.68 3.43
C ARG A 88 -5.71 -15.24 2.97
N PRO A 89 -4.53 -14.87 2.41
CA PRO A 89 -4.34 -13.57 1.80
C PRO A 89 -5.38 -13.26 0.73
N SER A 90 -5.70 -11.99 0.56
CA SER A 90 -6.53 -11.57 -0.57
C SER A 90 -5.88 -11.94 -1.92
N PRO A 91 -6.62 -12.47 -2.90
CA PRO A 91 -6.07 -12.72 -4.24
C PRO A 91 -5.57 -11.44 -4.92
N TYR A 92 -6.00 -10.26 -4.45
CA TYR A 92 -5.50 -8.97 -4.92
C TYR A 92 -4.12 -8.67 -4.36
N ILE A 93 -3.86 -8.94 -3.08
CA ILE A 93 -2.54 -8.70 -2.48
C ILE A 93 -1.51 -9.69 -3.04
N GLU A 94 -1.91 -10.95 -3.29
CA GLU A 94 -1.03 -11.95 -3.90
C GLU A 94 -0.52 -11.51 -5.28
N LYS A 95 -1.40 -10.89 -6.09
CA LYS A 95 -0.99 -10.35 -7.40
C LYS A 95 0.00 -9.19 -7.27
N ILE A 96 -0.16 -8.35 -6.25
CA ILE A 96 0.75 -7.24 -5.96
C ILE A 96 2.11 -7.80 -5.56
N TYR A 97 2.17 -8.72 -4.59
CA TYR A 97 3.42 -9.35 -4.17
C TYR A 97 4.12 -10.05 -5.33
N LYS A 98 3.39 -10.86 -6.11
CA LYS A 98 3.98 -11.57 -7.26
C LYS A 98 4.64 -10.62 -8.26
N LEU A 99 3.97 -9.51 -8.59
CA LEU A 99 4.53 -8.52 -9.52
C LEU A 99 5.68 -7.73 -8.88
N TYR A 100 5.56 -7.36 -7.60
CA TYR A 100 6.61 -6.69 -6.83
C TYR A 100 7.90 -7.51 -6.81
N GLU A 101 7.81 -8.81 -6.49
CA GLU A 101 8.93 -9.75 -6.48
C GLU A 101 9.53 -9.94 -7.88
N THR A 102 8.68 -10.04 -8.91
CA THR A 102 9.13 -10.14 -10.31
C THR A 102 9.95 -8.92 -10.74
N LEU A 103 9.62 -7.73 -10.21
CA LEU A 103 10.32 -6.48 -10.50
C LEU A 103 11.61 -6.30 -9.66
N GLN A 104 11.87 -7.16 -8.67
CA GLN A 104 13.05 -7.10 -7.80
C GLN A 104 13.27 -5.67 -7.24
N ASP A 105 14.49 -5.12 -7.32
CA ASP A 105 14.82 -3.78 -6.85
C ASP A 105 13.95 -2.67 -7.50
N LYS A 106 13.48 -2.89 -8.74
CA LYS A 106 12.59 -1.94 -9.42
C LYS A 106 11.20 -1.91 -8.79
N GLY A 107 10.79 -2.98 -8.12
CA GLY A 107 9.50 -3.07 -7.42
C GLY A 107 9.37 -2.01 -6.33
N VAL A 108 10.46 -1.71 -5.61
CA VAL A 108 10.51 -0.68 -4.56
C VAL A 108 10.24 0.72 -5.15
N TYR A 109 10.96 1.07 -6.22
CA TYR A 109 10.79 2.37 -6.88
C TYR A 109 9.37 2.52 -7.44
N LYS A 110 8.83 1.44 -7.99
CA LYS A 110 7.46 1.37 -8.50
C LYS A 110 6.42 1.60 -7.40
N ALA A 111 6.52 0.84 -6.31
CA ALA A 111 5.58 0.93 -5.19
C ALA A 111 5.58 2.32 -4.52
N ILE A 112 6.75 2.94 -4.37
CA ILE A 112 6.87 4.32 -3.87
C ILE A 112 6.33 5.34 -4.89
N GLY A 113 6.60 5.13 -6.18
CA GLY A 113 6.12 5.99 -7.27
C GLY A 113 4.59 5.98 -7.40
N GLU A 114 3.96 4.85 -7.09
CA GLU A 114 2.51 4.64 -7.16
C GLU A 114 1.79 4.83 -5.81
N LEU A 115 2.46 5.42 -4.81
CA LEU A 115 1.85 5.65 -3.48
C LEU A 115 0.59 6.54 -3.56
N ASN A 116 0.53 7.45 -4.53
CA ASN A 116 -0.66 8.25 -4.80
C ASN A 116 -1.86 7.39 -5.21
N ILE A 117 -1.66 6.33 -6.01
CA ILE A 117 -2.72 5.40 -6.40
C ILE A 117 -3.26 4.68 -5.17
N PHE A 118 -2.38 4.23 -4.27
CA PHE A 118 -2.81 3.62 -3.01
C PHE A 118 -3.63 4.58 -2.16
N PHE A 119 -3.20 5.84 -2.03
CA PHE A 119 -3.95 6.85 -1.27
C PHE A 119 -5.33 7.14 -1.87
N ASP A 120 -5.45 7.17 -3.21
CA ASP A 120 -6.75 7.32 -3.86
C ASP A 120 -7.70 6.17 -3.54
N TRP A 121 -7.20 4.93 -3.50
CA TRP A 121 -8.01 3.76 -3.13
C TRP A 121 -8.40 3.78 -1.65
N LEU A 122 -7.44 4.11 -0.79
CA LEU A 122 -7.63 4.25 0.65
C LEU A 122 -8.69 5.30 0.97
N GLN A 123 -8.59 6.49 0.38
CA GLN A 123 -9.54 7.58 0.60
C GLN A 123 -10.96 7.14 0.21
N LYS A 124 -11.13 6.55 -0.99
CA LYS A 124 -12.43 6.03 -1.43
C LYS A 124 -13.01 5.00 -0.45
N TYR A 125 -12.17 4.08 0.03
CA TYR A 125 -12.61 3.06 0.98
C TYR A 125 -13.01 3.65 2.34
N ILE A 126 -12.20 4.55 2.90
CA ILE A 126 -12.49 5.21 4.18
C ILE A 126 -13.78 6.03 4.08
N THR A 127 -13.94 6.84 3.02
CA THR A 127 -15.18 7.61 2.80
C THR A 127 -16.40 6.71 2.71
N MET A 128 -16.30 5.55 2.04
CA MET A 128 -17.40 4.58 1.97
C MET A 128 -17.74 3.97 3.34
N LYS A 129 -16.79 3.85 4.27
CA LYS A 129 -17.03 3.29 5.62
C LYS A 129 -17.53 4.32 6.61
N MET A 130 -17.24 5.59 6.41
CA MET A 130 -17.63 6.68 7.30
C MET A 130 -18.99 7.30 6.99
N ASN A 131 -19.54 7.02 5.80
CA ASN A 131 -20.89 7.41 5.38
C ASN A 131 -21.89 6.28 5.65
#